data_AF-A0A954UWZ0-F1
#
_entry.id   AF-A0A954UWZ0-F1
#
_cell.length_a   1.000
_cell.length_b   1.000
_cell.length_c   1.000
_cell.angle_alpha   90.00
_cell.angle_beta   90.00
_cell.angle_gamma   90.00
#
_symmetry.space_group_name_H-M   'P 1'
#
loop_
_entity.id
_entity.type
_entity.pdbx_description
1 polymer ?
#
loop_
_entity_poly.entity_id
_entity_poly.type
_entity_poly.pdbx_seq_one_letter_code
_entity_poly.pdbx_strand_id
1 'polypeptide(L)'
;MNQTPENRAALRHLAVEPMRAAGLEYAEPALAWEMLARMNYYPSLVQVFGRQIIESVGRKPLGKEGPRWLLHRETLFEGEVAERIANQIRDRFQLTLNLDLRYECIAKSIALHRLDTAGGDAKVLTQGLSAPEIASIALQNWPGSLSKPTVGDFEELLREMVDLGVLGRFPQDRYGLRNAQVAQMLGLRDTLESDLLALMDRENEPSYDAAEFHTALRPLLPEERAPFADRVMERLFDLGMPGLRIAIVPEAIVGTEAANRLKVAAAVWLGGKHALVSPEEARIRKALDACGSDPQVLVIDGPWKDSTATALSRHPAVIQGRCLPIWCLEFLPTSEHDWEVYRASTWSEAMLRHWLVERGLASALDDVETRRAI
;
A
#
# COMPACT_ATOMS: atom_id res chain seq x y z
N MET A 1 8.78 8.28 24.05
CA MET A 1 8.46 7.09 24.90
C MET A 1 9.64 6.40 25.64
N ASN A 2 10.87 6.29 25.14
CA ASN A 2 11.90 5.37 25.72
C ASN A 2 12.85 5.96 26.80
N GLN A 3 12.55 7.11 27.41
CA GLN A 3 13.51 7.82 28.30
C GLN A 3 13.24 7.70 29.80
N THR A 4 12.12 7.10 30.22
CA THR A 4 11.83 6.93 31.66
C THR A 4 12.85 6.00 32.31
N PRO A 5 13.15 6.18 33.61
CA PRO A 5 13.99 5.24 34.36
C PRO A 5 13.50 3.79 34.27
N GLU A 6 12.19 3.54 34.33
CA GLU A 6 11.65 2.18 34.21
C GLU A 6 11.91 1.58 32.83
N ASN A 7 11.69 2.37 31.75
CA ASN A 7 11.91 1.90 30.39
C ASN A 7 13.38 1.58 30.12
N ARG A 8 14.31 2.36 30.69
CA ARG A 8 15.75 2.08 30.60
C ARG A 8 16.14 0.80 31.35
N ALA A 9 15.53 0.54 32.51
CA ALA A 9 15.75 -0.71 33.23
C ALA A 9 15.22 -1.91 32.42
N ALA A 10 13.99 -1.84 31.90
CA ALA A 10 13.40 -2.88 31.07
C ALA A 10 14.23 -3.18 29.80
N LEU A 11 14.72 -2.14 29.12
CA LEU A 11 15.62 -2.27 27.97
C LEU A 11 16.93 -2.96 28.34
N ARG A 12 17.48 -2.68 29.53
CA ARG A 12 18.67 -3.36 30.02
C ARG A 12 18.41 -4.85 30.29
N HIS A 13 17.27 -5.19 30.88
CA HIS A 13 16.87 -6.60 31.05
C HIS A 13 16.79 -7.30 29.70
N LEU A 14 16.19 -6.64 28.70
CA LEU A 14 16.07 -7.15 27.34
C LEU A 14 17.43 -7.36 26.65
N ALA A 15 18.43 -6.53 26.94
CA ALA A 15 19.78 -6.69 26.42
C ALA A 15 20.57 -7.79 27.15
N VAL A 16 20.36 -7.97 28.45
CA VAL A 16 21.23 -8.81 29.30
C VAL A 16 20.71 -10.23 29.49
N GLU A 17 19.42 -10.40 29.78
CA GLU A 17 18.87 -11.72 30.15
C GLU A 17 18.91 -12.74 29.02
N PRO A 18 18.56 -12.40 27.76
CA PRO A 18 18.66 -13.35 26.66
C PRO A 18 20.10 -13.81 26.39
N MET A 19 21.08 -12.90 26.52
CA MET A 19 22.50 -13.25 26.39
C MET A 19 22.90 -14.28 27.45
N ARG A 20 22.56 -14.00 28.71
CA ARG A 20 22.87 -14.90 29.84
C ARG A 20 22.20 -16.27 29.71
N ALA A 21 20.95 -16.29 29.25
CA ALA A 21 20.21 -17.53 28.99
C ALA A 21 20.88 -18.37 27.89
N ALA A 22 21.50 -17.72 26.89
CA ALA A 22 22.28 -18.37 25.85
C ALA A 22 23.70 -18.77 26.27
N GLY A 23 24.08 -18.59 27.55
CA GLY A 23 25.43 -18.86 28.03
C GLY A 23 26.47 -17.79 27.65
N LEU A 24 26.02 -16.57 27.35
CA LEU A 24 26.87 -15.44 27.00
C LEU A 24 26.88 -14.41 28.14
N GLU A 25 28.02 -13.79 28.40
CA GLU A 25 28.15 -12.72 29.39
C GLU A 25 28.96 -11.56 28.81
N TYR A 26 28.53 -10.32 29.06
CA TYR A 26 29.31 -9.16 28.62
C TYR A 26 30.62 -9.10 29.40
N ALA A 27 31.76 -8.96 28.70
CA ALA A 27 33.07 -8.81 29.32
C ALA A 27 33.11 -7.58 30.24
N GLU A 28 32.41 -6.51 29.86
CA GLU A 28 32.22 -5.31 30.65
C GLU A 28 30.73 -4.93 30.72
N PRO A 29 30.18 -4.59 31.90
CA PRO A 29 28.78 -4.17 32.03
C PRO A 29 28.41 -2.94 31.18
N ALA A 30 29.39 -2.11 30.82
CA ALA A 30 29.21 -0.92 29.98
C ALA A 30 28.83 -1.29 28.53
N LEU A 31 29.23 -2.47 28.03
CA LEU A 31 28.94 -2.91 26.66
C LEU A 31 27.45 -3.08 26.40
N ALA A 32 26.68 -3.48 27.41
CA ALA A 32 25.22 -3.56 27.31
C ALA A 32 24.61 -2.16 27.07
N TRP A 33 25.13 -1.12 27.74
CA TRP A 33 24.69 0.26 27.53
C TRP A 33 25.13 0.82 26.19
N GLU A 34 26.35 0.49 25.75
CA GLU A 34 26.85 0.87 24.43
C GLU A 34 26.01 0.24 23.31
N MET A 35 25.62 -1.03 23.46
CA MET A 35 24.69 -1.72 22.56
C MET A 35 23.33 -1.00 22.52
N LEU A 36 22.73 -0.70 23.68
CA LEU A 36 21.45 0.02 23.74
C LEU A 36 21.52 1.39 23.06
N ALA A 37 22.62 2.12 23.27
CA ALA A 37 22.85 3.41 22.64
C ALA A 37 22.91 3.31 21.11
N ARG A 38 23.66 2.31 20.57
CA ARG A 38 23.73 2.04 19.12
C ARG A 38 22.38 1.63 18.53
N MET A 39 21.55 0.91 19.29
CA MET A 39 20.19 0.55 18.87
C MET A 39 19.18 1.68 19.09
N ASN A 40 19.66 2.88 19.44
CA ASN A 40 18.87 4.06 19.72
C ASN A 40 17.75 3.80 20.76
N TYR A 41 17.99 2.83 21.65
CA TYR A 41 17.06 2.36 22.67
C TYR A 41 15.72 1.82 22.12
N TYR A 42 15.67 1.28 20.90
CA TYR A 42 14.49 0.57 20.39
C TYR A 42 14.47 -0.89 20.82
N PRO A 43 13.43 -1.35 21.54
CA PRO A 43 13.33 -2.74 21.99
C PRO A 43 13.45 -3.76 20.84
N SER A 44 12.83 -3.48 19.70
CA SER A 44 12.85 -4.39 18.55
C SER A 44 14.26 -4.53 17.94
N LEU A 45 15.04 -3.45 17.88
CA LEU A 45 16.43 -3.50 17.41
C LEU A 45 17.34 -4.24 18.40
N VAL A 46 17.12 -4.06 19.70
CA VAL A 46 17.84 -4.81 20.76
C VAL A 46 17.62 -6.31 20.62
N GLN A 47 16.37 -6.74 20.37
CA GLN A 47 16.04 -8.15 20.16
C GLN A 47 16.69 -8.72 18.90
N VAL A 48 16.60 -7.98 17.79
CA VAL A 48 17.19 -8.37 16.51
C VAL A 48 18.71 -8.50 16.64
N PHE A 49 19.37 -7.51 17.25
CA PHE A 49 20.80 -7.55 17.56
C PHE A 49 21.15 -8.78 18.39
N GLY A 50 20.41 -9.02 19.47
CA GLY A 50 20.68 -10.15 20.35
C GLY A 50 20.59 -11.49 19.63
N ARG A 51 19.59 -11.68 18.78
CA ARG A 51 19.48 -12.86 17.92
C ARG A 51 20.71 -13.01 17.02
N GLN A 52 21.17 -11.93 16.38
CA GLN A 52 22.34 -12.00 15.50
C GLN A 52 23.63 -12.40 16.21
N ILE A 53 23.83 -11.94 17.46
CA ILE A 53 24.98 -12.34 18.29
C ILE A 53 24.89 -13.81 18.65
N ILE A 54 23.73 -14.29 19.12
CA ILE A 54 23.55 -15.69 19.50
C ILE A 54 23.80 -16.61 18.30
N GLU A 55 23.26 -16.25 17.12
CA GLU A 55 23.46 -17.02 15.89
C GLU A 55 24.91 -17.02 15.39
N SER A 56 25.64 -15.89 15.54
CA SER A 56 27.03 -15.80 15.09
C SER A 56 27.98 -16.57 15.99
N VAL A 57 27.73 -16.56 17.30
CA VAL A 57 28.52 -17.30 18.30
C VAL A 57 28.22 -18.79 18.25
N GLY A 58 26.97 -19.19 18.08
CA GLY A 58 26.56 -20.60 17.98
C GLY A 58 27.14 -21.35 16.77
N ARG A 59 27.65 -20.64 15.76
CA ARG A 59 28.30 -21.22 14.58
C ARG A 59 29.80 -21.48 14.74
N LYS A 60 30.44 -20.96 15.80
CA LYS A 60 31.87 -21.20 16.08
C LYS A 60 32.01 -22.36 17.08
N PRO A 61 32.91 -23.33 16.85
CA PRO A 61 33.19 -24.37 17.85
C PRO A 61 33.78 -23.71 19.09
N LEU A 62 32.97 -23.60 20.15
CA LEU A 62 33.35 -22.97 21.41
C LEU A 62 34.44 -23.82 22.10
N GLY A 63 35.60 -23.21 22.35
CA GLY A 63 36.72 -23.82 23.08
C GLY A 63 36.39 -24.09 24.54
N LYS A 64 37.11 -25.06 25.14
CA LYS A 64 36.84 -25.71 26.45
C LYS A 64 37.08 -24.85 27.70
N GLU A 65 36.74 -23.57 27.72
CA GLU A 65 36.88 -22.75 28.95
C GLU A 65 35.55 -22.18 29.44
N GLY A 66 35.02 -22.82 30.48
CA GLY A 66 33.98 -22.28 31.37
C GLY A 66 32.53 -22.36 30.86
N PRO A 67 31.54 -22.15 31.75
CA PRO A 67 30.13 -22.28 31.43
C PRO A 67 29.53 -21.05 30.72
N ARG A 68 30.29 -19.95 30.56
CA ARG A 68 29.82 -18.72 29.90
C ARG A 68 30.91 -18.09 29.05
N TRP A 69 30.56 -17.73 27.82
CA TRP A 69 31.47 -17.09 26.88
C TRP A 69 31.40 -15.56 27.00
N LEU A 70 32.55 -14.90 27.00
CA LEU A 70 32.63 -13.45 27.19
C LEU A 70 32.45 -12.71 25.85
N LEU A 71 31.47 -11.82 25.81
CA LEU A 71 31.23 -10.90 24.70
C LEU A 71 32.13 -9.68 24.87
N HIS A 72 33.17 -9.63 24.05
CA HIS A 72 34.06 -8.47 23.94
C HIS A 72 33.53 -7.45 22.93
N ARG A 73 34.08 -6.23 22.96
CA ARG A 73 33.66 -5.12 22.10
C ARG A 73 33.75 -5.48 20.62
N GLU A 74 34.81 -6.18 20.24
CA GLU A 74 35.11 -6.62 18.87
C GLU A 74 34.05 -7.61 18.36
N THR A 75 33.53 -8.47 19.25
CA THR A 75 32.47 -9.42 18.90
C THR A 75 31.11 -8.73 18.71
N LEU A 76 30.87 -7.65 19.45
CA LEU A 76 29.60 -6.93 19.44
C LEU A 76 29.52 -5.90 18.32
N PHE A 77 30.63 -5.23 18.01
CA PHE A 77 30.62 -4.00 17.20
C PHE A 77 31.63 -3.98 16.05
N GLU A 78 32.37 -5.07 15.80
CA GLU A 78 33.31 -5.16 14.69
C GLU A 78 33.04 -6.37 13.78
N GLY A 79 33.44 -6.25 12.51
CA GLY A 79 33.28 -7.28 11.50
C GLY A 79 31.87 -7.45 10.94
N GLU A 80 31.65 -8.59 10.26
CA GLU A 80 30.44 -8.89 9.48
C GLU A 80 29.14 -8.82 10.30
N VAL A 81 29.20 -9.17 11.58
CA VAL A 81 28.04 -9.12 12.49
C VAL A 81 27.59 -7.68 12.72
N ALA A 82 28.53 -6.77 12.92
CA ALA A 82 28.23 -5.35 13.13
C ALA A 82 27.68 -4.68 11.86
N GLU A 83 28.19 -5.04 10.69
CA GLU A 83 27.65 -4.56 9.40
C GLU A 83 26.22 -5.05 9.16
N ARG A 84 25.95 -6.34 9.39
CA ARG A 84 24.60 -6.90 9.26
C ARG A 84 23.59 -6.24 10.19
N ILE A 85 24.03 -5.91 11.40
CA ILE A 85 23.24 -5.18 12.40
C ILE A 85 23.00 -3.74 11.95
N ALA A 86 24.03 -3.04 11.48
CA ALA A 86 23.90 -1.68 10.96
C ALA A 86 22.91 -1.62 9.79
N ASN A 87 22.93 -2.61 8.90
CA ASN A 87 21.97 -2.72 7.80
C ASN A 87 20.55 -2.94 8.33
N GLN A 88 20.33 -3.85 9.29
CA GLN A 88 19.00 -4.08 9.88
C GLN A 88 18.45 -2.84 10.60
N ILE A 89 19.31 -2.05 11.25
CA ILE A 89 18.91 -0.77 11.85
C ILE A 89 18.49 0.21 10.77
N ARG A 90 19.29 0.34 9.69
CA ARG A 90 18.98 1.21 8.56
C ARG A 90 17.65 0.81 7.90
N ASP A 91 17.43 -0.49 7.66
CA ASP A 91 16.20 -1.01 7.05
C ASP A 91 14.99 -0.68 7.93
N ARG A 92 15.09 -0.92 9.25
CA ARG A 92 13.99 -0.62 10.19
C ARG A 92 13.71 0.88 10.28
N PHE A 93 14.76 1.70 10.26
CA PHE A 93 14.66 3.15 10.25
C PHE A 93 14.00 3.65 8.97
N GLN A 94 14.40 3.11 7.82
CA GLN A 94 13.80 3.43 6.53
C GLN A 94 12.32 3.02 6.49
N LEU A 95 11.96 1.84 7.00
CA LEU A 95 10.55 1.42 7.13
C LEU A 95 9.74 2.40 8.01
N THR A 96 10.35 2.99 9.03
CA THR A 96 9.69 3.97 9.91
C THR A 96 9.51 5.31 9.20
N LEU A 97 10.47 5.73 8.39
CA LEU A 97 10.35 6.93 7.56
C LEU A 97 9.35 6.76 6.41
N ASN A 98 9.31 5.57 5.80
CA ASN A 98 8.41 5.23 4.71
C ASN A 98 6.94 5.10 5.16
N LEU A 99 6.63 5.22 6.46
CA LEU A 99 5.25 5.27 6.95
C LEU A 99 4.47 6.46 6.41
N ASP A 100 5.17 7.58 6.16
CA ASP A 100 4.57 8.80 5.65
C ASP A 100 5.60 9.61 4.87
N LEU A 101 5.26 9.97 3.62
CA LEU A 101 6.12 10.76 2.74
C LEU A 101 6.53 12.11 3.36
N ARG A 102 5.68 12.66 4.24
CA ARG A 102 5.95 13.91 4.96
C ARG A 102 7.14 13.74 5.90
N TYR A 103 7.22 12.62 6.62
CA TYR A 103 8.34 12.35 7.53
C TYR A 103 9.64 12.17 6.76
N GLU A 104 9.59 11.43 5.65
CA GLU A 104 10.74 11.22 4.78
C GLU A 104 11.25 12.55 4.20
N CYS A 105 10.37 13.38 3.64
CA CYS A 105 10.71 14.70 3.10
C CYS A 105 11.33 15.62 4.16
N ILE A 106 10.72 15.72 5.36
CA ILE A 106 11.23 16.56 6.45
C ILE A 106 12.62 16.08 6.88
N ALA A 107 12.79 14.79 7.13
CA ALA A 107 14.06 14.23 7.61
C ALA A 107 15.19 14.43 6.60
N LYS A 108 14.94 14.10 5.32
CA LYS A 108 15.93 14.24 4.24
C LYS A 108 16.25 15.72 3.96
N SER A 109 15.27 16.61 4.00
CA SER A 109 15.51 18.05 3.77
C SER A 109 16.37 18.68 4.87
N ILE A 110 16.13 18.33 6.14
CA ILE A 110 16.98 18.80 7.25
C ILE A 110 18.38 18.18 7.16
N ALA A 111 18.49 16.90 6.77
CA ALA A 111 19.77 16.24 6.57
C ALA A 111 20.59 16.86 5.43
N LEU A 112 19.95 17.28 4.34
CA LEU A 112 20.62 18.00 3.26
C LEU A 112 21.02 19.42 3.71
N HIS A 113 20.13 20.14 4.40
CA HIS A 113 20.42 21.46 4.97
C HIS A 113 21.65 21.45 5.90
N ARG A 114 21.82 20.38 6.68
CA ARG A 114 23.00 20.14 7.52
C ARG A 114 24.31 20.21 6.73
N LEU A 115 24.32 19.67 5.51
CA LEU A 115 25.49 19.54 4.65
C LEU A 115 25.74 20.81 3.83
N ASP A 116 24.68 21.47 3.35
CA ASP A 116 24.79 22.59 2.41
C ASP A 116 24.94 23.96 3.08
N THR A 117 24.57 24.09 4.35
CA THR A 117 24.58 25.39 5.04
C THR A 117 25.78 25.51 5.96
N ALA A 118 26.45 26.68 5.93
CA ALA A 118 27.50 27.00 6.88
C ALA A 118 26.98 26.92 8.33
N GLY A 119 27.62 26.06 9.13
CA GLY A 119 27.17 25.77 10.51
C GLY A 119 25.92 24.88 10.61
N GLY A 120 25.48 24.28 9.50
CA GLY A 120 24.33 23.37 9.43
C GLY A 120 24.46 22.17 10.37
N ASP A 121 25.66 21.61 10.51
CA ASP A 121 25.94 20.52 11.46
C ASP A 121 25.57 20.88 12.91
N ALA A 122 26.07 22.02 13.38
CA ALA A 122 25.76 22.52 14.72
C ALA A 122 24.27 22.83 14.89
N LYS A 123 23.64 23.42 13.86
CA LYS A 123 22.20 23.73 13.89
C LYS A 123 21.33 22.47 13.98
N VAL A 124 21.63 21.46 13.19
CA VAL A 124 20.78 20.27 13.05
C VAL A 124 21.02 19.23 14.14
N LEU A 125 22.25 19.10 14.64
CA LEU A 125 22.61 18.04 15.61
C LEU A 125 22.72 18.53 17.06
N THR A 126 22.93 19.83 17.29
CA THR A 126 23.30 20.35 18.62
C THR A 126 22.41 21.49 19.12
N GLN A 127 22.07 22.46 18.26
CA GLN A 127 21.32 23.66 18.65
C GLN A 127 19.81 23.51 18.41
N GLY A 128 19.43 22.77 17.36
CA GLY A 128 18.08 22.66 16.85
C GLY A 128 17.62 23.88 16.04
N LEU A 129 16.65 23.65 15.16
CA LEU A 129 15.93 24.61 14.33
C LEU A 129 14.50 24.77 14.87
N SER A 130 13.93 25.97 14.75
CA SER A 130 12.51 26.18 15.05
C SER A 130 11.61 25.51 14.00
N ALA A 131 10.35 25.23 14.36
CA ALA A 131 9.40 24.65 13.42
C ALA A 131 9.23 25.47 12.12
N PRO A 132 9.16 26.82 12.15
CA PRO A 132 9.12 27.62 10.92
C PRO A 132 10.38 27.53 10.06
N GLU A 133 11.57 27.41 10.66
CA GLU A 133 12.83 27.20 9.91
C GLU A 133 12.80 25.85 9.20
N ILE A 134 12.35 24.79 9.88
CA ILE A 134 12.23 23.46 9.30
C ILE A 134 11.18 23.44 8.18
N ALA A 135 10.04 24.10 8.38
CA ALA A 135 9.02 24.23 7.35
C ALA A 135 9.56 24.92 6.10
N SER A 136 10.29 26.03 6.25
CA SER A 136 10.96 26.74 5.14
C SER A 136 11.90 25.83 4.34
N ILE A 137 12.63 24.93 5.02
CA ILE A 137 13.55 23.98 4.40
C ILE A 137 12.79 22.86 3.70
N ALA A 138 11.86 22.19 4.40
CA ALA A 138 11.15 21.02 3.90
C ALA A 138 10.18 21.36 2.77
N LEU A 139 9.50 22.51 2.85
CA LEU A 139 8.48 22.89 1.86
C LEU A 139 9.05 23.18 0.46
N GLN A 140 10.37 23.34 0.33
CA GLN A 140 11.05 23.47 -0.97
C GLN A 140 11.06 22.16 -1.75
N ASN A 141 11.09 21.03 -1.05
CA ASN A 141 11.11 19.68 -1.62
C ASN A 141 9.83 18.89 -1.26
N TRP A 142 8.73 19.60 -0.96
CA TRP A 142 7.49 18.95 -0.55
C TRP A 142 6.90 18.15 -1.71
N PRO A 143 6.44 16.90 -1.48
CA PRO A 143 5.77 16.12 -2.52
C PRO A 143 4.59 16.89 -3.13
N GLY A 144 4.53 16.99 -4.47
CA GLY A 144 3.47 17.73 -5.16
C GLY A 144 2.07 17.12 -4.98
N SER A 145 2.02 15.82 -4.70
CA SER A 145 0.81 15.06 -4.41
C SER A 145 0.18 15.37 -3.04
N LEU A 146 0.92 16.03 -2.14
CA LEU A 146 0.47 16.30 -0.78
C LEU A 146 0.04 17.75 -0.58
N SER A 147 -1.05 17.92 0.17
CA SER A 147 -1.45 19.25 0.66
C SER A 147 -0.38 19.80 1.60
N LYS A 148 -0.07 21.09 1.45
CA LYS A 148 0.85 21.77 2.37
C LYS A 148 0.18 21.90 3.75
N PRO A 149 0.85 21.46 4.83
CA PRO A 149 0.28 21.50 6.17
C PRO A 149 0.15 22.94 6.68
N THR A 150 -0.80 23.17 7.59
CA THR A 150 -0.82 24.42 8.36
C THR A 150 0.35 24.47 9.34
N VAL A 151 0.62 25.63 9.94
CA VAL A 151 1.69 25.75 10.95
C VAL A 151 1.46 24.81 12.13
N GLY A 152 0.22 24.69 12.62
CA GLY A 152 -0.12 23.81 13.72
C GLY A 152 0.04 22.34 13.37
N ASP A 153 -0.41 21.93 12.18
CA ASP A 153 -0.25 20.55 11.71
C ASP A 153 1.23 20.20 11.53
N PHE A 154 2.04 21.15 11.05
CA PHE A 154 3.48 20.94 10.87
C PHE A 154 4.19 20.72 12.20
N GLU A 155 3.84 21.48 13.25
CA GLU A 155 4.41 21.24 14.58
C GLU A 155 4.02 19.88 15.15
N GLU A 156 2.79 19.42 14.92
CA GLU A 156 2.35 18.09 15.34
C GLU A 156 3.17 17.00 14.63
N LEU A 157 3.39 17.14 13.31
CA LEU A 157 4.27 16.23 12.56
C LEU A 157 5.68 16.17 13.17
N LEU A 158 6.25 17.30 13.59
CA LEU A 158 7.58 17.30 14.22
C LEU A 158 7.57 16.58 15.58
N ARG A 159 6.50 16.73 16.38
CA ARG A 159 6.35 16.01 17.66
C ARG A 159 6.23 14.50 17.42
N GLU A 160 5.42 14.09 16.46
CA GLU A 160 5.32 12.70 16.03
C GLU A 160 6.68 12.14 15.60
N MET A 161 7.45 12.89 14.79
CA MET A 161 8.80 12.48 14.38
C MET A 161 9.80 12.39 15.54
N VAL A 162 9.61 13.15 16.63
CA VAL A 162 10.37 12.99 17.88
C VAL A 162 9.98 11.69 18.59
N ASP A 163 8.70 11.34 18.63
CA ASP A 163 8.22 10.09 19.20
C ASP A 163 8.64 8.86 18.40
N LEU A 164 8.67 8.99 17.07
CA LEU A 164 9.27 8.03 16.14
C LEU A 164 10.80 7.98 16.26
N GLY A 165 11.41 8.90 17.00
CA GLY A 165 12.84 8.99 17.30
C GLY A 165 13.75 9.26 16.11
N VAL A 166 13.17 9.86 15.06
CA VAL A 166 13.90 10.45 13.93
C VAL A 166 14.47 11.81 14.37
N LEU A 167 13.64 12.62 15.01
CA LEU A 167 14.03 13.93 15.54
C LEU A 167 14.32 13.89 17.03
N GLY A 168 15.11 14.85 17.49
CA GLY A 168 15.29 15.20 18.89
C GLY A 168 14.70 16.58 19.18
N ARG A 169 14.27 16.80 20.43
CA ARG A 169 13.84 18.11 20.93
C ARG A 169 15.00 18.78 21.68
N PHE A 170 15.23 20.04 21.37
CA PHE A 170 16.25 20.90 21.94
C PHE A 170 15.57 22.00 22.80
N PRO A 171 16.32 22.75 23.62
CA PRO A 171 15.76 23.87 24.38
C PRO A 171 15.00 24.84 23.48
N GLN A 172 14.00 25.53 24.04
CA GLN A 172 13.17 26.52 23.33
C GLN A 172 12.34 25.94 22.17
N ASP A 173 11.84 24.71 22.31
CA ASP A 173 10.98 24.05 21.30
C ASP A 173 11.60 23.99 19.90
N ARG A 174 12.91 23.76 19.90
CA ARG A 174 13.68 23.51 18.68
C ARG A 174 13.78 22.02 18.41
N TYR A 175 13.93 21.68 17.13
CA TYR A 175 13.99 20.32 16.63
C TYR A 175 15.23 20.13 15.75
N GLY A 176 15.75 18.92 15.72
CA GLY A 176 16.87 18.56 14.86
C GLY A 176 16.92 17.05 14.72
N LEU A 177 17.85 16.54 13.91
CA LEU A 177 18.04 15.10 13.83
C LEU A 177 18.47 14.59 15.21
N ARG A 178 17.91 13.45 15.63
CA ARG A 178 18.11 12.95 16.99
C ARG A 178 19.58 12.76 17.37
N ASN A 179 20.41 12.34 16.42
CA ASN A 179 21.85 12.18 16.58
C ASN A 179 22.56 12.00 15.22
N ALA A 180 23.89 11.96 15.25
CA ALA A 180 24.71 11.75 14.06
C ALA A 180 24.47 10.40 13.36
N GLN A 181 24.07 9.36 14.09
CA GLN A 181 23.74 8.06 13.51
C GLN A 181 22.50 8.15 12.62
N VAL A 182 21.47 8.86 13.05
CA VAL A 182 20.28 9.15 12.22
C VAL A 182 20.67 9.91 10.96
N ALA A 183 21.54 10.92 11.07
CA ALA A 183 22.03 11.65 9.90
C ALA A 183 22.78 10.74 8.91
N GLN A 184 23.63 9.82 9.40
CA GLN A 184 24.33 8.85 8.57
C GLN A 184 23.39 7.83 7.90
N MET A 185 22.31 7.43 8.58
CA MET A 185 21.33 6.49 8.02
C MET A 185 20.49 7.10 6.90
N LEU A 186 20.24 8.42 6.93
CA LEU A 186 19.48 9.13 5.90
C LEU A 186 20.19 9.20 4.55
N GLY A 187 21.52 9.08 4.54
CA GLY A 187 22.32 9.00 3.32
C GLY A 187 23.35 10.10 3.16
N LEU A 188 24.06 10.03 2.04
CA LEU A 188 25.04 11.03 1.62
C LEU A 188 24.34 12.14 0.81
N ARG A 189 25.05 13.25 0.59
CA ARG A 189 24.55 14.44 -0.11
C ARG A 189 23.84 14.10 -1.43
N ASP A 190 24.52 13.40 -2.34
CA ASP A 190 23.99 13.10 -3.68
C ASP A 190 22.76 12.19 -3.63
N THR A 191 22.73 11.24 -2.68
CA THR A 191 21.57 10.37 -2.45
C THR A 191 20.39 11.16 -1.91
N LEU A 192 20.62 12.07 -0.95
CA LEU A 192 19.58 12.93 -0.40
C LEU A 192 18.97 13.83 -1.46
N GLU A 193 19.80 14.45 -2.33
CA GLU A 193 19.32 15.28 -3.44
C GLU A 193 18.47 14.46 -4.42
N SER A 194 18.97 13.30 -4.86
CA SER A 194 18.23 12.41 -5.78
C SER A 194 16.90 11.94 -5.18
N ASP A 195 16.90 11.56 -3.91
CA ASP A 195 15.70 11.07 -3.23
C ASP A 195 14.67 12.18 -3.02
N LEU A 196 15.10 13.40 -2.68
CA LEU A 196 14.21 14.54 -2.53
C LEU A 196 13.59 14.93 -3.88
N LEU A 197 14.35 14.91 -4.97
CA LEU A 197 13.80 15.10 -6.32
C LEU A 197 12.75 14.03 -6.67
N ALA A 198 13.05 12.76 -6.38
CA ALA A 198 12.10 11.67 -6.62
C ALA A 198 10.83 11.80 -5.77
N LEU A 199 10.95 12.28 -4.52
CA LEU A 199 9.81 12.54 -3.64
C LEU A 199 8.91 13.68 -4.13
N MET A 200 9.48 14.72 -4.74
CA MET A 200 8.71 15.81 -5.31
C MET A 200 7.76 15.33 -6.41
N ASP A 201 8.23 14.39 -7.23
CA ASP A 201 7.46 13.82 -8.34
C ASP A 201 6.61 12.61 -7.93
N ARG A 202 6.63 12.20 -6.65
CA ARG A 202 5.89 11.03 -6.18
C ARG A 202 4.39 11.33 -6.17
N GLU A 203 3.62 10.47 -6.80
CA GLU A 203 2.17 10.57 -6.83
C GLU A 203 1.54 9.83 -5.65
N ASN A 204 0.34 10.23 -5.25
CA ASN A 204 -0.39 9.46 -4.24
C ASN A 204 -0.69 8.08 -4.82
N GLU A 205 -0.48 7.03 -4.02
CA GLU A 205 -0.94 5.71 -4.41
C GLU A 205 -2.45 5.76 -4.66
N PRO A 206 -2.92 5.38 -5.86
CA PRO A 206 -4.33 5.45 -6.20
C PRO A 206 -5.13 4.58 -5.22
N SER A 207 -5.99 5.22 -4.44
CA SER A 207 -6.90 4.53 -3.53
C SER A 207 -7.99 3.81 -4.34
N TYR A 208 -8.57 2.77 -3.74
CA TYR A 208 -9.72 2.10 -4.34
C TYR A 208 -10.92 3.06 -4.45
N ASP A 209 -11.42 3.24 -5.67
CA ASP A 209 -12.72 3.89 -5.94
C ASP A 209 -13.60 2.95 -6.78
N ALA A 210 -14.73 2.52 -6.22
CA ALA A 210 -15.71 1.68 -6.93
C ALA A 210 -16.25 2.32 -8.23
N ALA A 211 -16.13 3.63 -8.40
CA ALA A 211 -16.48 4.31 -9.65
C ALA A 211 -15.56 3.96 -10.82
N GLU A 212 -14.31 3.63 -10.52
CA GLU A 212 -13.23 3.48 -11.49
C GLU A 212 -12.70 2.05 -11.58
N PHE A 213 -12.80 1.30 -10.48
CA PHE A 213 -12.22 -0.03 -10.37
C PHE A 213 -13.12 -1.09 -10.99
N HIS A 214 -12.49 -1.99 -11.73
CA HIS A 214 -13.12 -3.18 -12.27
C HIS A 214 -12.63 -4.41 -11.50
N THR A 215 -13.53 -5.09 -10.80
CA THR A 215 -13.21 -6.32 -10.04
C THR A 215 -12.64 -7.42 -10.95
N ALA A 216 -11.64 -8.15 -10.46
CA ALA A 216 -11.11 -9.36 -11.12
C ALA A 216 -12.11 -10.52 -11.03
N LEU A 217 -12.30 -11.26 -12.12
CA LEU A 217 -13.31 -12.33 -12.21
C LEU A 217 -12.81 -13.66 -11.62
N ARG A 218 -11.99 -13.60 -10.57
CA ARG A 218 -11.45 -14.77 -9.88
C ARG A 218 -12.54 -15.48 -9.05
N PRO A 219 -12.47 -16.82 -8.91
CA PRO A 219 -11.50 -17.73 -9.52
C PRO A 219 -11.88 -18.17 -10.95
N LEU A 220 -13.05 -17.78 -11.45
CA LEU A 220 -13.66 -18.35 -12.66
C LEU A 220 -12.96 -17.92 -13.97
N LEU A 221 -12.55 -16.65 -14.05
CA LEU A 221 -11.74 -16.09 -15.14
C LEU A 221 -10.64 -15.22 -14.49
N PRO A 222 -9.54 -15.82 -14.02
CA PRO A 222 -8.56 -15.13 -13.18
C PRO A 222 -7.80 -14.01 -13.90
N GLU A 223 -7.74 -14.11 -15.22
CA GLU A 223 -7.07 -13.18 -16.12
C GLU A 223 -7.97 -12.02 -16.53
N GLU A 224 -9.28 -12.16 -16.34
CA GLU A 224 -10.28 -11.23 -16.85
C GLU A 224 -10.81 -10.31 -15.75
N ARG A 225 -11.30 -9.15 -16.17
CA ARG A 225 -11.92 -8.13 -15.31
C ARG A 225 -13.40 -8.00 -15.61
N ALA A 226 -14.16 -7.45 -14.67
CA ALA A 226 -15.55 -7.09 -14.93
C ALA A 226 -15.64 -6.10 -16.12
N PRO A 227 -16.64 -6.23 -17.02
CA PRO A 227 -16.82 -5.29 -18.13
C PRO A 227 -17.10 -3.84 -17.72
N PHE A 228 -17.58 -3.63 -16.49
CA PHE A 228 -17.89 -2.31 -15.95
C PHE A 228 -17.23 -2.11 -14.58
N ALA A 229 -17.11 -0.85 -14.18
CA ALA A 229 -16.66 -0.50 -12.84
C ALA A 229 -17.62 -1.01 -11.76
N ASP A 230 -17.11 -1.24 -10.56
CA ASP A 230 -17.81 -1.90 -9.46
C ASP A 230 -19.15 -1.22 -9.09
N ARG A 231 -19.19 0.11 -9.09
CA ARG A 231 -20.42 0.89 -8.83
C ARG A 231 -21.47 0.70 -9.93
N VAL A 232 -21.03 0.50 -11.17
CA VAL A 232 -21.91 0.21 -12.30
C VAL A 232 -22.40 -1.24 -12.21
N MET A 233 -21.52 -2.17 -11.83
CA MET A 233 -21.85 -3.58 -11.60
C MET A 233 -22.90 -3.75 -10.50
N GLU A 234 -22.76 -3.03 -9.38
CA GLU A 234 -23.72 -3.02 -8.27
C GLU A 234 -25.13 -2.65 -8.76
N ARG A 235 -25.26 -1.56 -9.52
CA ARG A 235 -26.54 -1.15 -10.12
C ARG A 235 -27.02 -2.13 -11.19
N LEU A 236 -26.12 -2.61 -12.05
CA LEU A 236 -26.42 -3.53 -13.14
C LEU A 236 -26.88 -4.90 -12.63
N PHE A 237 -26.56 -5.28 -11.39
CA PHE A 237 -27.00 -6.51 -10.75
C PHE A 237 -27.98 -6.30 -9.58
N ASP A 238 -28.48 -5.07 -9.36
CA ASP A 238 -29.48 -4.80 -8.33
C ASP A 238 -30.78 -5.58 -8.57
N LEU A 239 -31.01 -6.66 -7.84
CA LEU A 239 -32.20 -7.50 -7.97
C LEU A 239 -33.47 -6.82 -7.42
N GLY A 240 -33.33 -5.73 -6.67
CA GLY A 240 -34.45 -4.92 -6.17
C GLY A 240 -35.13 -4.08 -7.26
N MET A 241 -34.46 -3.87 -8.40
CA MET A 241 -35.00 -3.18 -9.56
C MET A 241 -35.26 -4.15 -10.73
N PRO A 242 -36.41 -4.84 -10.77
CA PRO A 242 -36.72 -5.78 -11.85
C PRO A 242 -36.85 -5.08 -13.20
N GLY A 243 -36.55 -5.78 -14.28
CA GLY A 243 -36.70 -5.27 -15.64
C GLY A 243 -35.60 -5.73 -16.59
N LEU A 244 -35.74 -5.38 -17.87
CA LEU A 244 -34.71 -5.56 -18.88
C LEU A 244 -33.67 -4.44 -18.78
N ARG A 245 -32.39 -4.83 -18.77
CA ARG A 245 -31.25 -3.91 -18.80
C ARG A 245 -30.48 -4.05 -20.10
N ILE A 246 -29.92 -2.94 -20.56
CA ILE A 246 -29.07 -2.89 -21.74
C ILE A 246 -27.64 -2.60 -21.27
N ALA A 247 -26.71 -3.47 -21.66
CA ALA A 247 -25.28 -3.33 -21.40
C ALA A 247 -24.59 -2.99 -22.72
N ILE A 248 -24.11 -1.75 -22.85
CA ILE A 248 -23.31 -1.30 -23.99
C ILE A 248 -21.84 -1.62 -23.70
N VAL A 249 -21.32 -2.63 -24.40
CA VAL A 249 -19.99 -3.22 -24.19
C VAL A 249 -19.21 -3.31 -25.51
N PRO A 250 -18.73 -2.18 -26.06
CA PRO A 250 -18.00 -2.20 -27.32
C PRO A 250 -16.70 -3.02 -27.19
N GLU A 251 -16.42 -3.88 -28.18
CA GLU A 251 -15.21 -4.73 -28.18
C GLU A 251 -13.93 -3.88 -28.08
N ALA A 252 -13.91 -2.69 -28.70
CA ALA A 252 -12.78 -1.77 -28.64
C ALA A 252 -12.47 -1.22 -27.22
N ILE A 253 -13.43 -1.29 -26.30
CA ILE A 253 -13.28 -0.81 -24.92
C ILE A 253 -13.09 -1.99 -23.96
N VAL A 254 -13.97 -2.99 -24.04
CA VAL A 254 -14.01 -4.09 -23.07
C VAL A 254 -13.11 -5.25 -23.47
N GLY A 255 -12.80 -5.38 -24.76
CA GLY A 255 -12.21 -6.58 -25.35
C GLY A 255 -13.26 -7.60 -25.77
N THR A 256 -12.80 -8.78 -26.18
CA THR A 256 -13.66 -9.88 -26.62
C THR A 256 -14.42 -10.52 -25.46
N GLU A 257 -15.46 -11.29 -25.81
CA GLU A 257 -16.26 -12.08 -24.87
C GLU A 257 -16.90 -11.29 -23.71
N ALA A 258 -17.21 -10.00 -23.90
CA ALA A 258 -17.80 -9.14 -22.88
C ALA A 258 -19.06 -9.75 -22.23
N ALA A 259 -19.93 -10.40 -23.02
CA ALA A 259 -21.12 -11.06 -22.51
C ALA A 259 -20.81 -12.28 -21.62
N ASN A 260 -19.79 -13.07 -21.97
CA ASN A 260 -19.33 -14.19 -21.14
C ASN A 260 -18.72 -13.67 -19.82
N ARG A 261 -17.90 -12.61 -19.89
CA ARG A 261 -17.34 -11.93 -18.72
C ARG A 261 -18.43 -11.37 -17.83
N LEU A 262 -19.50 -10.80 -18.38
CA LEU A 262 -20.64 -10.32 -17.60
C LEU A 262 -21.41 -11.45 -16.90
N LYS A 263 -21.63 -12.58 -17.58
CA LYS A 263 -22.23 -13.78 -16.98
C LYS A 263 -21.37 -14.31 -15.82
N VAL A 264 -20.05 -14.35 -15.99
CA VAL A 264 -19.12 -14.75 -14.93
C VAL A 264 -19.11 -13.74 -13.79
N ALA A 265 -19.15 -12.45 -14.09
CA ALA A 265 -19.24 -11.40 -13.09
C ALA A 265 -20.51 -11.55 -12.23
N ALA A 266 -21.65 -11.87 -12.83
CA ALA A 266 -22.87 -12.18 -12.09
C ALA A 266 -22.64 -13.34 -11.10
N ALA A 267 -21.92 -14.38 -11.51
CA ALA A 267 -21.67 -15.55 -10.67
C ALA A 267 -20.71 -15.23 -9.51
N VAL A 268 -19.74 -14.35 -9.74
CA VAL A 268 -18.83 -13.85 -8.69
C VAL A 268 -19.58 -12.94 -7.71
N TRP A 269 -20.47 -12.08 -8.21
CA TRP A 269 -21.13 -11.04 -7.42
C TRP A 269 -22.34 -11.54 -6.62
N LEU A 270 -23.19 -12.35 -7.26
CA LEU A 270 -24.45 -12.84 -6.69
C LEU A 270 -24.36 -14.30 -6.24
N GLY A 271 -23.35 -15.04 -6.72
CA GLY A 271 -23.30 -16.49 -6.56
C GLY A 271 -24.35 -17.21 -7.42
N GLY A 272 -24.34 -18.54 -7.39
CA GLY A 272 -25.33 -19.36 -8.10
C GLY A 272 -25.06 -19.51 -9.59
N LYS A 273 -26.12 -19.87 -10.35
CA LYS A 273 -26.03 -20.22 -11.78
C LYS A 273 -26.67 -19.15 -12.65
N HIS A 274 -25.88 -18.59 -13.56
CA HIS A 274 -26.35 -17.60 -14.55
C HIS A 274 -26.11 -18.11 -15.96
N ALA A 275 -26.88 -17.57 -16.90
CA ALA A 275 -26.92 -18.07 -18.27
C ALA A 275 -26.44 -17.01 -19.27
N LEU A 276 -25.71 -17.46 -20.29
CA LEU A 276 -25.44 -16.71 -21.51
C LEU A 276 -26.23 -17.37 -22.63
N VAL A 277 -27.03 -16.59 -23.37
CA VAL A 277 -27.88 -17.10 -24.45
C VAL A 277 -27.79 -16.22 -25.70
N SER A 278 -28.03 -16.83 -26.85
CA SER A 278 -28.22 -16.11 -28.12
C SER A 278 -29.57 -15.37 -28.14
N PRO A 279 -29.78 -14.39 -29.03
CA PRO A 279 -30.99 -13.56 -29.05
C PRO A 279 -32.16 -14.27 -29.78
N GLU A 280 -32.11 -15.59 -29.88
CA GLU A 280 -33.18 -16.40 -30.43
C GLU A 280 -34.30 -16.55 -29.39
N GLU A 281 -35.53 -16.22 -29.76
CA GLU A 281 -36.68 -16.23 -28.84
C GLU A 281 -36.88 -17.60 -28.16
N ALA A 282 -36.67 -18.69 -28.90
CA ALA A 282 -36.78 -20.04 -28.36
C ALA A 282 -35.73 -20.34 -27.27
N ARG A 283 -34.51 -19.79 -27.41
CA ARG A 283 -33.42 -19.94 -26.44
C ARG A 283 -33.67 -19.10 -25.19
N ILE A 284 -34.08 -17.85 -25.38
CA ILE A 284 -34.46 -16.95 -24.29
C ILE A 284 -35.61 -17.55 -23.48
N ARG A 285 -36.68 -18.00 -24.15
CA ARG A 285 -37.83 -18.62 -23.47
C ARG A 285 -37.43 -19.85 -22.66
N LYS A 286 -36.63 -20.75 -23.25
CA LYS A 286 -36.11 -21.93 -22.54
C LYS A 286 -35.30 -21.56 -21.29
N ALA A 287 -34.53 -20.47 -21.34
CA ALA A 287 -33.76 -20.01 -20.18
C ALA A 287 -34.67 -19.41 -19.09
N LEU A 288 -35.69 -18.63 -19.49
CA LEU A 288 -36.69 -18.09 -18.56
C LEU A 288 -37.51 -19.19 -17.88
N ASP A 289 -37.90 -20.23 -18.62
CA ASP A 289 -38.65 -21.36 -18.07
C ASP A 289 -37.80 -22.21 -17.10
N ALA A 290 -36.47 -22.18 -17.27
CA ALA A 290 -35.52 -22.83 -16.37
C ALA A 290 -35.19 -22.00 -15.11
N CYS A 291 -35.65 -20.75 -15.03
CA CYS A 291 -35.47 -19.92 -13.84
C CYS A 291 -36.28 -20.51 -12.68
N GLY A 292 -35.57 -21.00 -11.66
CA GLY A 292 -36.16 -21.57 -10.46
C GLY A 292 -36.68 -20.50 -9.50
N SER A 293 -36.51 -20.78 -8.21
CA SER A 293 -36.82 -19.87 -7.11
C SER A 293 -35.70 -18.85 -6.84
N ASP A 294 -34.45 -19.18 -7.17
CA ASP A 294 -33.31 -18.30 -6.94
C ASP A 294 -33.18 -17.27 -8.08
N PRO A 295 -32.88 -15.99 -7.77
CA PRO A 295 -32.69 -14.96 -8.79
C PRO A 295 -31.57 -15.30 -9.77
N GLN A 296 -31.86 -15.28 -11.06
CA GLN A 296 -30.92 -15.60 -12.13
C GLN A 296 -30.68 -14.41 -13.05
N VAL A 297 -29.40 -14.07 -13.29
CA VAL A 297 -29.01 -13.19 -14.39
C VAL A 297 -29.00 -13.98 -15.71
N LEU A 298 -29.67 -13.42 -16.72
CA LEU A 298 -29.70 -13.94 -18.09
C LEU A 298 -29.02 -12.94 -19.02
N VAL A 299 -27.78 -13.23 -19.41
CA VAL A 299 -27.04 -12.40 -20.38
C VAL A 299 -27.41 -12.84 -21.79
N ILE A 300 -27.88 -11.89 -22.60
CA ILE A 300 -28.26 -12.08 -23.99
C ILE A 300 -27.19 -11.44 -24.86
N ASP A 301 -26.57 -12.22 -25.72
CA ASP A 301 -25.49 -11.78 -26.60
C ASP A 301 -25.91 -11.89 -28.07
N GLY A 302 -25.89 -10.77 -28.78
CA GLY A 302 -26.23 -10.70 -30.19
C GLY A 302 -27.22 -9.58 -30.55
N PRO A 303 -27.65 -9.51 -31.82
CA PRO A 303 -28.37 -8.35 -32.35
C PRO A 303 -29.68 -8.05 -31.61
N TRP A 304 -29.91 -6.76 -31.39
CA TRP A 304 -31.14 -6.25 -30.78
C TRP A 304 -32.39 -6.56 -31.62
N LYS A 305 -33.46 -6.95 -30.93
CA LYS A 305 -34.80 -7.11 -31.50
C LYS A 305 -35.84 -6.52 -30.57
N ASP A 306 -36.43 -5.39 -30.96
CA ASP A 306 -37.36 -4.62 -30.12
C ASP A 306 -38.61 -5.43 -29.72
N SER A 307 -39.14 -6.26 -30.63
CA SER A 307 -40.27 -7.16 -30.33
C SER A 307 -39.94 -8.17 -29.24
N THR A 308 -38.75 -8.77 -29.30
CA THR A 308 -38.27 -9.76 -28.33
C THR A 308 -37.98 -9.09 -26.98
N ALA A 309 -37.35 -7.92 -26.99
CA ALA A 309 -37.10 -7.12 -25.79
C ALA A 309 -38.40 -6.70 -25.08
N THR A 310 -39.40 -6.25 -25.84
CA THR A 310 -40.73 -5.89 -25.32
C THR A 310 -41.48 -7.09 -24.76
N ALA A 311 -41.37 -8.26 -25.39
CA ALA A 311 -41.96 -9.49 -24.86
C ALA A 311 -41.25 -9.95 -23.57
N LEU A 312 -39.91 -9.83 -23.53
CA LEU A 312 -39.08 -10.19 -22.40
C LEU A 312 -39.34 -9.32 -21.17
N SER A 313 -39.49 -8.00 -21.34
CA SER A 313 -39.78 -7.09 -20.23
C SER A 313 -41.14 -7.34 -19.57
N ARG A 314 -42.09 -7.90 -20.32
CA ARG A 314 -43.42 -8.26 -19.84
C ARG A 314 -43.50 -9.68 -19.25
N HIS A 315 -42.40 -10.43 -19.28
CA HIS A 315 -42.40 -11.80 -18.81
C HIS A 315 -42.55 -11.87 -17.28
N PRO A 316 -43.39 -12.76 -16.72
CA PRO A 316 -43.62 -12.83 -15.27
C PRO A 316 -42.34 -13.02 -14.44
N ALA A 317 -41.40 -13.84 -14.90
CA ALA A 317 -40.12 -14.03 -14.19
C ALA A 317 -39.27 -12.76 -14.12
N VAL A 318 -39.39 -11.86 -15.11
CA VAL A 318 -38.65 -10.59 -15.16
C VAL A 318 -39.31 -9.55 -14.26
N ILE A 319 -40.63 -9.39 -14.38
CA ILE A 319 -41.41 -8.45 -13.55
C ILE A 319 -41.29 -8.80 -12.05
N GLN A 320 -41.26 -10.10 -11.72
CA GLN A 320 -41.14 -10.58 -10.34
C GLN A 320 -39.70 -10.57 -9.81
N GLY A 321 -38.71 -10.14 -10.60
CA GLY A 321 -37.30 -10.13 -10.19
C GLY A 321 -36.64 -11.51 -10.05
N ARG A 322 -37.30 -12.58 -10.52
CA ARG A 322 -36.72 -13.94 -10.52
C ARG A 322 -35.67 -14.13 -11.61
N CYS A 323 -35.80 -13.40 -12.71
CA CYS A 323 -34.82 -13.35 -13.78
C CYS A 323 -34.47 -11.89 -14.07
N LEU A 324 -33.18 -11.57 -14.10
CA LEU A 324 -32.67 -10.27 -14.51
C LEU A 324 -32.02 -10.39 -15.90
N PRO A 325 -32.75 -10.08 -16.98
CA PRO A 325 -32.19 -10.11 -18.32
C PRO A 325 -31.31 -8.88 -18.58
N ILE A 326 -30.12 -9.12 -19.12
CA ILE A 326 -29.18 -8.10 -19.55
C ILE A 326 -28.82 -8.35 -21.01
N TRP A 327 -29.13 -7.40 -21.88
CA TRP A 327 -28.81 -7.48 -23.30
C TRP A 327 -27.48 -6.77 -23.59
N CYS A 328 -26.48 -7.53 -24.01
CA CYS A 328 -25.16 -7.00 -24.38
C CYS A 328 -25.18 -6.55 -25.85
N LEU A 329 -24.76 -5.30 -26.09
CA LEU A 329 -24.74 -4.68 -27.42
C LEU A 329 -23.49 -3.81 -27.58
N GLU A 330 -23.02 -3.61 -28.81
CA GLU A 330 -21.94 -2.66 -29.10
C GLU A 330 -22.43 -1.20 -29.11
N PHE A 331 -23.68 -0.99 -29.54
CA PHE A 331 -24.27 0.33 -29.71
C PHE A 331 -25.66 0.39 -29.08
N LEU A 332 -26.07 1.58 -28.66
CA LEU A 332 -27.42 1.79 -28.15
C LEU A 332 -28.44 1.49 -29.25
N PRO A 333 -29.43 0.60 -28.99
CA PRO A 333 -30.46 0.32 -29.98
C PRO A 333 -31.46 1.48 -30.06
N THR A 334 -32.07 1.64 -31.23
CA THR A 334 -33.24 2.51 -31.38
C THR A 334 -34.47 1.78 -30.82
N SER A 335 -35.12 2.35 -29.81
CA SER A 335 -36.36 1.85 -29.22
C SER A 335 -37.21 3.02 -28.74
N GLU A 336 -38.53 2.84 -28.74
CA GLU A 336 -39.49 3.81 -28.19
C GLU A 336 -39.62 3.69 -26.66
N HIS A 337 -39.07 2.63 -26.07
CA HIS A 337 -39.13 2.36 -24.63
C HIS A 337 -37.89 2.90 -23.92
N ASP A 338 -38.09 3.44 -22.72
CA ASP A 338 -37.01 3.89 -21.84
C ASP A 338 -36.46 2.70 -21.05
N TRP A 339 -35.40 2.08 -21.57
CA TRP A 339 -34.72 0.95 -20.95
C TRP A 339 -33.60 1.43 -20.03
N GLU A 340 -33.32 0.69 -18.97
CA GLU A 340 -32.14 0.92 -18.13
C GLU A 340 -30.86 0.59 -18.91
N VAL A 341 -30.04 1.61 -19.20
CA VAL A 341 -28.84 1.49 -20.02
C VAL A 341 -27.58 1.72 -19.19
N TYR A 342 -26.63 0.79 -19.34
CA TYR A 342 -25.31 0.82 -18.72
C TYR A 342 -24.25 0.83 -19.81
N ARG A 343 -23.28 1.75 -19.73
CA ARG A 343 -22.25 1.93 -20.77
C ARG A 343 -20.88 1.66 -20.20
N ALA A 344 -20.12 0.80 -20.88
CA ALA A 344 -18.74 0.57 -20.53
C ALA A 344 -17.92 1.82 -20.87
N SER A 345 -16.97 2.13 -20.01
CA SER A 345 -15.98 3.19 -20.20
C SER A 345 -14.59 2.59 -20.30
N THR A 346 -13.66 3.36 -20.85
CA THR A 346 -12.23 3.03 -20.76
C THR A 346 -11.79 3.01 -19.30
N TRP A 347 -10.74 2.25 -19.00
CA TRP A 347 -10.12 2.27 -17.68
C TRP A 347 -9.56 3.66 -17.36
N SER A 348 -9.68 4.06 -16.10
CA SER A 348 -8.93 5.20 -15.59
C SER A 348 -7.45 4.85 -15.48
N GLU A 349 -6.62 5.88 -15.35
CA GLU A 349 -5.18 5.71 -15.11
C GLU A 349 -4.92 4.91 -13.83
N ALA A 350 -5.69 5.17 -12.76
CA ALA A 350 -5.64 4.41 -11.52
C ALA A 350 -5.93 2.92 -11.75
N MET A 351 -7.00 2.59 -12.48
CA MET A 351 -7.33 1.20 -12.80
C MET A 351 -6.23 0.50 -13.61
N LEU A 352 -5.63 1.21 -14.57
CA LEU A 352 -4.53 0.67 -15.38
C LEU A 352 -3.28 0.38 -14.53
N ARG A 353 -2.90 1.29 -13.63
CA ARG A 353 -1.77 1.09 -12.69
C ARG A 353 -1.99 -0.13 -11.80
N HIS A 354 -3.18 -0.25 -11.22
CA HIS A 354 -3.56 -1.43 -10.41
C HIS A 354 -3.49 -2.73 -11.22
N TRP A 355 -3.95 -2.71 -12.46
CA TRP A 355 -3.83 -3.86 -13.35
C TRP A 355 -2.37 -4.22 -13.65
N LEU A 356 -1.52 -3.25 -13.98
CA LEU A 356 -0.09 -3.49 -14.28
C LEU A 356 0.64 -4.12 -13.08
N VAL A 357 0.40 -3.61 -11.87
CA VAL A 357 0.99 -4.17 -10.64
C VAL A 357 0.48 -5.59 -10.38
N GLU A 358 -0.83 -5.83 -10.50
CA GLU A 358 -1.40 -7.17 -10.32
C GLU A 358 -0.83 -8.18 -11.33
N ARG A 359 -0.51 -7.73 -12.55
CA ARG A 359 0.14 -8.54 -13.58
C ARG A 359 1.65 -8.70 -13.41
N GLY A 360 2.24 -8.05 -12.41
CA GLY A 360 3.69 -8.01 -12.22
C GLY A 360 4.43 -7.29 -13.37
N LEU A 361 3.72 -6.43 -14.11
CA LEU A 361 4.27 -5.60 -15.19
C LEU A 361 4.80 -4.27 -14.68
N ALA A 362 4.36 -3.84 -13.50
CA ALA A 362 4.91 -2.71 -12.75
C ALA A 362 5.36 -3.19 -11.36
N SER A 363 6.42 -2.58 -10.83
CA SER A 363 6.99 -2.94 -9.52
C SER A 363 6.22 -2.32 -8.35
N ALA A 364 5.51 -1.21 -8.60
CA ALA A 364 4.70 -0.49 -7.64
C ALA A 364 3.58 0.28 -8.38
N LEU A 365 2.59 0.81 -7.63
CA LEU A 365 1.51 1.61 -8.21
C LEU A 365 2.00 2.97 -8.73
N ASP A 366 3.11 3.47 -8.18
CA ASP A 366 3.83 4.65 -8.65
C ASP A 366 5.29 4.28 -8.89
N ASP A 367 5.68 4.26 -10.16
CA ASP A 367 7.07 4.17 -10.59
C ASP A 367 7.31 5.06 -11.82
N VAL A 368 8.57 5.42 -12.04
CA VAL A 368 8.97 6.38 -13.07
C VAL A 368 8.68 5.87 -14.49
N GLU A 369 8.78 4.56 -14.73
CA GLU A 369 8.52 3.98 -16.05
C GLU A 369 7.03 4.00 -16.34
N THR A 370 6.21 3.58 -15.38
CA THR A 370 4.74 3.61 -15.47
C THR A 370 4.24 5.03 -15.70
N ARG A 371 4.72 6.03 -14.94
CA ARG A 371 4.36 7.46 -15.12
C ARG A 371 4.70 8.06 -16.49
N ARG A 372 5.69 7.50 -17.20
CA ARG A 372 6.06 7.96 -18.55
C ARG A 372 5.24 7.28 -19.64
N ALA A 373 4.66 6.12 -19.35
CA ALA A 373 4.01 5.26 -20.32
C ALA A 373 2.49 5.53 -20.43
N ILE A 374 1.88 6.02 -19.36
CA ILE A 374 0.48 6.43 -19.26
C ILE A 374 0.38 7.95 -19.29
#